data_AF-E9J5N3-F1
#
_entry.id   AF-E9J5N3-F1
#
_cell.length_a   1.000
_cell.length_b   1.000
_cell.length_c   1.000
_cell.angle_alpha   90.00
_cell.angle_beta   90.00
_cell.angle_gamma   90.00
#
_symmetry.space_group_name_H-M   'P 1'
#
loop_
_entity.id
_entity.type
_entity.pdbx_description
1 polymer ?
#
loop_
_entity_poly.entity_id
_entity_poly.type
_entity_poly.pdbx_seq_one_letter_code
_entity_poly.pdbx_strand_id
1 'polypeptide(L)'
;DHNNIPLSANDSTSDLNTSDENDTDITLNNIINNKKTNFKSTLVQACYESNMTHVQINSILQVLQEHECFKNFPKDARTLLHTPKDYNKKIRDVFPGVVNGESHR
;
A
#
# COMPACT_ATOMS: atom_id res chain seq x y z
N ASP A 1 27.80 39.82 55.59
CA ASP A 1 28.36 38.88 54.61
C ASP A 1 27.42 37.72 54.35
N HIS A 2 27.06 37.52 53.08
CA HIS A 2 26.93 36.25 52.36
C HIS A 2 26.16 36.53 51.06
N ASN A 3 26.94 36.87 50.03
CA ASN A 3 26.51 36.98 48.65
C ASN A 3 26.01 35.63 48.14
N ASN A 4 24.86 35.61 47.46
CA ASN A 4 24.58 34.55 46.50
C ASN A 4 23.69 35.08 45.35
N ILE A 5 24.33 35.36 44.23
CA ILE A 5 23.71 35.67 42.94
C ILE A 5 23.49 34.33 42.22
N PRO A 6 22.34 34.11 41.58
CA PRO A 6 22.33 33.25 40.42
C PRO A 6 21.74 33.91 39.16
N LEU A 7 22.58 33.88 38.13
CA LEU A 7 22.31 33.59 36.72
C LEU A 7 21.31 34.49 35.96
N SER A 8 21.90 35.45 35.26
CA SER A 8 21.43 35.95 33.97
C SER A 8 21.35 34.81 32.96
N ALA A 9 20.14 34.48 32.50
CA ALA A 9 19.92 33.73 31.28
C ALA A 9 19.83 34.73 30.12
N ASN A 10 20.92 34.81 29.37
CA ASN A 10 21.04 35.21 27.97
C ASN A 10 19.76 35.03 27.13
N ASP A 11 19.00 36.11 26.96
CA ASP A 11 18.11 36.28 25.82
C ASP A 11 18.97 36.52 24.58
N SER A 12 19.08 35.51 23.73
CA SER A 12 19.58 35.63 22.36
C SER A 12 18.44 35.32 21.41
N THR A 13 17.49 36.23 21.35
CA THR A 13 16.59 36.37 20.19
C THR A 13 17.38 37.06 19.08
N SER A 14 18.08 36.25 18.28
CA SER A 14 18.66 36.72 17.02
C SER A 14 17.54 36.82 15.99
N ASP A 15 17.11 38.04 15.73
CA ASP A 15 16.29 38.41 14.58
C ASP A 15 17.00 38.05 13.28
N LEU A 16 16.34 37.29 12.40
CA LEU A 16 16.62 37.29 10.97
C LEU A 16 15.31 37.45 10.20
N ASN A 17 15.03 38.71 9.85
CA ASN A 17 14.44 39.17 8.59
C ASN A 17 14.89 38.28 7.40
N THR A 18 14.21 38.16 6.27
CA THR A 18 12.97 38.69 5.69
C THR A 18 12.77 37.91 4.39
N SER A 19 11.58 38.04 3.80
CA SER A 19 10.97 37.46 2.59
C SER A 19 11.84 37.09 1.37
N ASP A 20 11.23 36.26 0.50
CA ASP A 20 11.54 35.91 -0.91
C ASP A 20 12.41 34.63 -1.12
N GLU A 21 12.03 33.56 -1.84
CA GLU A 21 10.97 33.30 -2.84
C GLU A 21 10.43 31.84 -2.74
N ASN A 22 9.12 31.69 -2.99
CA ASN A 22 8.43 30.40 -3.09
C ASN A 22 8.67 29.72 -4.45
N ASP A 23 9.74 28.95 -4.60
CA ASP A 23 9.85 28.02 -5.76
C ASP A 23 10.50 26.65 -5.44
N THR A 24 11.11 26.50 -4.26
CA THR A 24 11.78 25.25 -3.86
C THR A 24 10.86 24.28 -3.12
N ASP A 25 9.80 24.78 -2.48
CA ASP A 25 8.90 23.96 -1.66
C ASP A 25 7.95 23.09 -2.50
N ILE A 26 7.56 23.56 -3.69
CA ILE A 26 6.74 22.76 -4.63
C ILE A 26 7.53 21.55 -5.13
N THR A 27 8.82 21.72 -5.40
CA THR A 27 9.69 20.65 -5.89
C THR A 27 10.01 19.62 -4.79
N LEU A 28 10.29 20.08 -3.56
CA LEU A 28 10.53 19.20 -2.41
C LEU A 28 9.26 18.44 -2.02
N ASN A 29 8.11 19.09 -1.96
CA ASN A 29 6.84 18.43 -1.70
C ASN A 29 6.50 17.43 -2.82
N ASN A 30 6.76 17.74 -4.09
CA ASN A 30 6.56 16.78 -5.18
C ASN A 30 7.53 15.59 -5.11
N ILE A 31 8.80 15.79 -4.73
CA ILE A 31 9.75 14.68 -4.53
C ILE A 31 9.36 13.82 -3.32
N ILE A 32 8.95 14.45 -2.20
CA ILE A 32 8.46 13.77 -1.00
C ILE A 32 7.16 13.02 -1.31
N ASN A 33 6.23 13.61 -2.08
CA ASN A 33 4.99 12.99 -2.52
C ASN A 33 5.25 11.85 -3.52
N ASN A 34 6.23 11.99 -4.42
CA ASN A 34 6.68 10.93 -5.33
C ASN A 34 7.39 9.79 -4.59
N LYS A 35 8.01 10.07 -3.43
CA LYS A 35 8.62 9.07 -2.54
C LYS A 35 7.68 8.58 -1.44
N LYS A 36 6.47 9.13 -1.34
CA LYS A 36 5.43 8.69 -0.41
C LYS A 36 4.86 7.39 -0.94
N THR A 37 5.56 6.30 -0.66
CA THR A 37 5.02 4.96 -0.85
C THR A 37 3.75 4.89 -0.02
N ASN A 38 2.60 4.85 -0.71
CA ASN A 38 1.36 4.60 0.01
C ASN A 38 1.45 3.19 0.60
N PHE A 39 0.88 3.00 1.79
CA PHE A 39 0.96 1.74 2.55
C PHE A 39 0.61 0.52 1.68
N LYS A 40 -0.34 0.66 0.75
CA LYS A 40 -0.73 -0.37 -0.21
C LYS A 40 0.42 -0.82 -1.11
N SER A 41 1.19 0.10 -1.68
CA SER A 41 2.34 -0.23 -2.53
C SER A 41 3.43 -0.95 -1.75
N THR A 42 3.73 -0.51 -0.53
CA THR A 42 4.73 -1.15 0.34
C THR A 42 4.28 -2.56 0.74
N LEU A 43 3.00 -2.74 1.05
CA LEU A 43 2.44 -4.06 1.36
C LEU A 43 2.53 -5.01 0.17
N VAL A 44 2.17 -4.56 -1.04
CA VAL A 44 2.30 -5.35 -2.27
C VAL A 44 3.74 -5.80 -2.48
N GLN A 45 4.69 -4.89 -2.34
CA GLN A 45 6.12 -5.17 -2.48
C GLN A 45 6.58 -6.22 -1.46
N ALA A 46 6.21 -6.05 -0.19
CA ALA A 46 6.54 -6.99 0.87
C ALA A 46 5.97 -8.40 0.61
N CYS A 47 4.73 -8.49 0.14
CA CYS A 47 4.11 -9.78 -0.23
C CYS A 47 4.86 -10.47 -1.39
N TYR A 48 5.35 -9.70 -2.37
CA TYR A 48 6.12 -10.22 -3.50
C TYR A 48 7.51 -10.72 -3.04
N GLU A 49 8.25 -9.90 -2.29
CA GLU A 49 9.60 -10.21 -1.81
C GLU A 49 9.66 -11.42 -0.87
N SER A 50 8.58 -11.65 -0.13
CA SER A 50 8.45 -12.78 0.79
C SER A 50 7.77 -14.02 0.17
N ASN A 51 7.47 -14.00 -1.14
CA ASN A 51 6.81 -15.09 -1.85
C ASN A 51 5.51 -15.56 -1.17
N MET A 52 4.72 -14.64 -0.61
CA MET A 52 3.48 -14.99 0.07
C MET A 52 2.46 -15.61 -0.87
N THR A 53 1.78 -16.66 -0.39
CA THR A 53 0.66 -17.27 -1.09
C THR A 53 -0.59 -16.38 -1.00
N HIS A 54 -1.51 -16.53 -1.97
CA HIS A 54 -2.79 -15.82 -1.94
C HIS A 54 -3.60 -16.06 -0.65
N VAL A 55 -3.48 -17.26 -0.05
CA VAL A 55 -4.16 -17.59 1.20
C VAL A 55 -3.61 -16.75 2.36
N GLN A 56 -2.28 -16.65 2.48
CA GLN A 56 -1.64 -15.83 3.52
C GLN A 56 -1.99 -14.35 3.35
N ILE A 57 -1.93 -13.85 2.12
CA ILE A 57 -2.28 -12.45 1.82
C ILE A 57 -3.75 -12.18 2.17
N ASN A 58 -4.67 -13.09 1.84
CA ASN A 58 -6.08 -12.97 2.20
C ASN A 58 -6.30 -12.91 3.72
N SER A 59 -5.59 -13.72 4.50
CA SER A 59 -5.67 -13.66 5.97
C SER A 59 -5.16 -12.33 6.52
N ILE A 60 -4.05 -11.80 6.00
CA ILE A 60 -3.54 -10.48 6.39
C ILE A 60 -4.56 -9.39 6.05
N LEU A 61 -5.14 -9.43 4.85
CA LEU A 61 -6.14 -8.45 4.42
C LEU A 61 -7.42 -8.49 5.29
N GLN A 62 -7.82 -9.67 5.76
CA GLN A 62 -8.94 -9.79 6.71
C GLN A 62 -8.64 -9.07 8.02
N VAL A 63 -7.46 -9.31 8.61
CA VAL A 63 -7.06 -8.65 9.86
C VAL A 63 -6.93 -7.13 9.67
N LEU A 64 -6.35 -6.68 8.54
CA LEU A 64 -6.25 -5.25 8.25
C LEU A 64 -7.63 -4.58 8.21
N GLN A 65 -8.63 -5.23 7.59
CA GLN A 65 -9.99 -4.69 7.49
C GLN A 65 -10.71 -4.52 8.84
N GLU A 66 -10.27 -5.19 9.90
CA GLU A 66 -10.84 -5.00 11.24
C GLU A 66 -10.57 -3.58 11.78
N HIS A 67 -9.53 -2.91 11.27
CA HIS A 67 -9.20 -1.55 11.65
C HIS A 67 -9.83 -0.51 10.71
N GLU A 68 -10.37 0.57 11.26
CA GLU A 68 -11.13 1.56 10.49
C GLU A 68 -10.31 2.25 9.40
N CYS A 69 -9.02 2.47 9.65
CA CYS A 69 -8.09 3.03 8.66
C CYS A 69 -7.98 2.20 7.36
N PHE A 70 -8.36 0.91 7.39
CA PHE A 70 -8.26 0.01 6.24
C PHE A 70 -9.61 -0.57 5.81
N LYS A 71 -10.75 0.01 6.21
CA LYS A 71 -12.07 -0.43 5.73
C LYS A 71 -12.18 -0.46 4.19
N ASN A 72 -11.42 0.39 3.50
CA ASN A 72 -11.38 0.48 2.04
C ASN A 72 -10.32 -0.43 1.37
N PHE A 73 -9.61 -1.26 2.13
CA PHE A 73 -8.64 -2.21 1.56
C PHE A 73 -9.34 -3.37 0.85
N PRO A 74 -8.76 -3.91 -0.23
CA PRO A 74 -9.29 -5.10 -0.89
C PRO A 74 -9.32 -6.29 0.07
N LYS A 75 -10.37 -7.12 -0.02
CA LYS A 75 -10.48 -8.38 0.74
C LYS A 75 -9.70 -9.53 0.10
N ASP A 76 -9.45 -9.41 -1.20
CA ASP A 76 -8.87 -10.46 -2.02
C ASP A 76 -7.47 -10.06 -2.53
N ALA A 77 -6.52 -10.97 -2.35
CA ALA A 77 -5.13 -10.82 -2.74
C ALA A 77 -4.97 -10.53 -4.24
N ARG A 78 -5.81 -11.07 -5.12
CA ARG A 78 -5.76 -10.79 -6.56
C ARG A 78 -6.16 -9.35 -6.86
N THR A 79 -7.08 -8.79 -6.09
CA THR A 79 -7.44 -7.36 -6.19
C THR A 79 -6.31 -6.47 -5.68
N LEU A 80 -5.62 -6.87 -4.61
CA LEU A 80 -4.44 -6.16 -4.12
C LEU A 80 -3.30 -6.18 -5.16
N LEU A 81 -3.00 -7.37 -5.71
CA LEU A 81 -1.89 -7.62 -6.63
C LEU A 81 -2.23 -7.32 -8.10
N HIS A 82 -3.42 -6.79 -8.39
CA HIS A 82 -3.92 -6.53 -9.76
C HIS A 82 -3.76 -7.74 -10.70
N THR A 83 -3.90 -8.96 -10.17
CA THR A 83 -3.75 -10.19 -10.96
C THR A 83 -4.91 -10.30 -11.95
N PRO A 84 -4.65 -10.41 -13.27
CA PRO A 84 -5.70 -10.52 -14.27
C PRO A 84 -6.69 -11.65 -13.94
N LYS A 85 -7.99 -11.38 -14.09
CA LYS A 85 -9.04 -12.39 -13.87
C LYS A 85 -9.23 -13.32 -15.07
N ASP A 86 -8.77 -12.89 -16.24
CA ASP A 86 -9.13 -13.50 -17.53
C ASP A 86 -8.29 -14.72 -17.94
N TYR A 87 -7.36 -15.20 -17.11
CA TYR A 87 -6.47 -16.32 -17.51
C TYR A 87 -7.20 -17.66 -17.74
N ASN A 88 -8.45 -17.79 -17.27
CA ASN A 88 -9.30 -18.98 -17.50
C ASN A 88 -10.35 -18.80 -18.62
N LYS A 89 -10.34 -17.68 -19.36
CA LYS A 89 -11.39 -17.38 -20.35
C LYS A 89 -11.10 -17.94 -21.75
N LYS A 90 -10.44 -19.10 -21.83
CA LYS A 90 -10.49 -19.97 -23.02
C LYS A 90 -11.33 -21.19 -22.64
N ILE A 91 -12.64 -20.97 -22.50
CA ILE A 91 -13.60 -22.07 -22.44
C ILE A 91 -13.61 -22.65 -23.86
N ARG A 92 -13.13 -23.89 -24.00
CA ARG A 92 -13.28 -24.64 -25.26
C ARG A 92 -14.62 -25.35 -25.18
N ASP A 93 -15.44 -25.18 -26.20
CA ASP A 93 -16.64 -25.98 -26.37
C ASP A 93 -16.21 -27.43 -26.67
N VAL A 94 -16.65 -28.36 -25.82
CA VAL A 94 -16.42 -29.79 -26.01
C VAL A 94 -17.77 -30.43 -26.31
N PHE A 95 -17.89 -31.05 -27.48
CA PHE A 95 -19.10 -31.78 -27.83
C PHE A 95 -19.25 -33.05 -26.96
N PRO A 96 -20.46 -33.37 -26.47
CA PRO A 96 -20.71 -34.61 -25.75
C PRO A 96 -20.45 -35.82 -26.65
N GLY A 97 -19.85 -36.88 -26.08
CA GLY A 97 -19.51 -38.09 -26.81
C GLY A 97 -20.75 -38.84 -27.34
N VAL A 98 -20.63 -39.39 -28.55
CA VAL A 98 -21.67 -40.22 -29.17
C VAL A 98 -21.78 -41.54 -28.41
N VAL A 99 -22.93 -41.79 -27.77
CA VAL A 99 -23.26 -43.10 -27.21
C VAL A 99 -23.82 -43.97 -28.34
N ASN A 100 -22.99 -44.87 -28.88
CA ASN A 100 -23.46 -45.84 -29.85
C ASN A 100 -24.36 -46.86 -29.13
N GLY A 101 -25.66 -46.63 -29.18
CA GLY A 101 -26.66 -47.62 -28.80
C GLY A 101 -26.70 -48.72 -29.85
N GLU A 102 -25.80 -49.71 -29.74
CA GLU A 102 -25.96 -50.98 -30.42
C GLU A 102 -27.21 -51.66 -29.85
N SER A 103 -28.33 -51.48 -30.57
CA SER A 103 -29.56 -52.21 -30.30
C SER A 103 -29.35 -53.63 -30.84
N HIS A 104 -28.89 -54.53 -29.97
CA HIS A 104 -28.96 -55.96 -30.23
C HIS A 104 -30.43 -56.35 -30.41
N ARG A 105 -30.79 -56.67 -31.65
CA ARG A 105 -32.00 -57.41 -32.01
C ARG A 105 -31.60 -58.80 -32.46
#